data_AF-A0A944TF26-F1
#
_entry.id   AF-A0A944TF26-F1
#
_cell.length_a   1.000
_cell.length_b   1.000
_cell.length_c   1.000
_cell.angle_alpha   90.00
_cell.angle_beta   90.00
_cell.angle_gamma   90.00
#
_symmetry.space_group_name_H-M   'P 1'
#
loop_
_entity.id
_entity.type
_entity.pdbx_description
1 polymer ?
#
loop_
_entity_poly.entity_id
_entity_poly.type
_entity_poly.pdbx_seq_one_letter_code
_entity_poly.pdbx_strand_id
1 'polypeptide(L)'
;MSKKRSLPEDNYEVGYGKPPKENRFLKGRSGNPKGRPNGSKNKTRPRRLMNLLKNEFYREIKVYEETGSVDMSIAQAIFRSISVKAAKGDYRSQKLMLDLVRTAEADEADLEDGLPIITVKFVSS
;
A
#
# COMPACT_ATOMS: atom_id res chain seq x y z
N MET A 1 -53.98 38.69 13.23
CA MET A 1 -52.87 38.19 12.39
C MET A 1 -51.97 39.37 12.03
N SER A 2 -50.96 39.69 12.85
CA SER A 2 -50.09 40.85 12.63
C SER A 2 -48.80 40.40 11.95
N LYS A 3 -48.54 40.94 10.76
CA LYS A 3 -47.37 40.65 9.92
C LYS A 3 -46.16 41.36 10.55
N LYS A 4 -45.26 40.61 11.21
CA LYS A 4 -44.00 41.14 11.75
C LYS A 4 -43.18 41.73 10.59
N ARG A 5 -42.91 43.03 10.66
CA ARG A 5 -41.95 43.72 9.79
C ARG A 5 -40.54 43.28 10.19
N SER A 6 -39.80 42.68 9.26
CA SER A 6 -38.38 42.35 9.42
C SER A 6 -37.54 43.63 9.31
N LEU A 7 -36.77 43.93 10.36
CA LEU A 7 -35.79 45.03 10.38
C LEU A 7 -34.57 44.66 9.50
N PRO A 8 -33.89 45.63 8.86
CA PRO A 8 -32.70 45.36 8.06
C PRO A 8 -31.51 44.96 8.95
N GLU A 9 -30.78 43.92 8.55
CA GLU A 9 -29.63 43.32 9.26
C GLU A 9 -28.31 44.16 9.14
N ASP A 10 -28.39 45.49 9.13
CA ASP A 10 -27.27 46.37 8.76
C ASP A 10 -26.54 47.04 9.94
N ASN A 11 -26.27 46.33 11.02
CA ASN A 11 -25.43 46.85 12.13
C ASN A 11 -24.25 45.93 12.45
N TYR A 12 -23.48 45.53 11.43
CA TYR A 12 -22.20 44.86 11.64
C TYR A 12 -21.06 45.88 11.78
N GLU A 13 -20.72 46.22 13.03
CA GLU A 13 -19.60 47.13 13.32
C GLU A 13 -18.25 46.49 12.96
N VAL A 14 -17.56 47.10 11.99
CA VAL A 14 -16.23 46.69 11.53
C VAL A 14 -15.17 47.26 12.48
N GLY A 15 -14.22 46.43 12.89
CA GLY A 15 -13.16 46.83 13.83
C GLY A 15 -12.03 45.79 13.89
N TYR A 16 -11.11 45.94 14.84
CA TYR A 16 -10.01 45.00 15.00
C TYR A 16 -10.53 43.56 15.26
N GLY A 17 -10.08 42.59 14.46
CA GLY A 17 -10.57 41.21 14.50
C GLY A 17 -12.00 41.00 13.97
N LYS A 18 -12.64 42.03 13.44
CA LYS A 18 -14.02 42.04 12.94
C LYS A 18 -14.08 42.43 11.45
N PRO A 19 -13.63 41.56 10.52
CA PRO A 19 -13.59 41.89 9.09
C PRO A 19 -15.00 42.09 8.52
N PRO A 20 -15.20 42.97 7.51
CA PRO A 20 -16.50 43.16 6.85
C PRO A 20 -17.10 41.85 6.34
N LYS A 21 -18.41 41.65 6.46
CA LYS A 21 -19.09 40.40 6.06
C LYS A 21 -18.93 40.09 4.57
N GLU A 22 -18.94 41.10 3.71
CA GLU A 22 -18.86 40.99 2.25
C GLU A 22 -17.55 40.34 1.77
N ASN A 23 -16.45 40.54 2.51
CA ASN A 23 -15.12 40.08 2.13
C ASN A 23 -14.68 38.79 2.85
N ARG A 24 -15.56 38.15 3.63
CA ARG A 24 -15.23 36.89 4.31
C ARG A 24 -15.34 35.72 3.35
N PHE A 25 -14.42 34.77 3.50
CA PHE A 25 -14.58 33.46 2.86
C PHE A 25 -15.79 32.74 3.45
N LEU A 26 -16.62 32.17 2.57
CA LEU A 26 -17.75 31.34 2.97
C LEU A 26 -17.26 30.06 3.62
N LYS A 27 -17.89 29.64 4.72
CA LYS A 27 -17.59 28.37 5.39
C LYS A 27 -17.74 27.22 4.38
N GLY A 28 -16.69 26.41 4.23
CA GLY A 28 -16.66 25.27 3.30
C GLY A 28 -16.21 25.61 1.87
N ARG A 29 -15.98 26.88 1.53
CA ARG A 29 -15.45 27.28 0.23
C ARG A 29 -14.03 27.84 0.41
N SER A 30 -13.06 27.20 -0.25
CA SER A 30 -11.69 27.73 -0.32
C SER A 30 -11.71 29.11 -1.01
N GLY A 31 -10.95 30.07 -0.45
CA GLY A 31 -10.72 31.38 -1.06
C GLY A 31 -9.94 31.30 -2.37
N ASN A 32 -9.26 30.19 -2.64
CA ASN A 32 -8.59 29.92 -3.90
C ASN A 32 -9.17 28.64 -4.55
N PRO A 33 -10.18 28.75 -5.43
CA PRO A 33 -10.77 27.62 -6.14
C PRO A 33 -9.81 26.91 -7.10
N LYS A 34 -8.78 27.62 -7.60
CA LYS A 34 -7.71 27.05 -8.44
C LYS A 34 -6.61 26.37 -7.62
N GLY A 35 -6.65 26.52 -6.30
CA GLY A 35 -5.76 25.84 -5.38
C GLY A 35 -6.05 24.34 -5.32
N ARG A 36 -5.16 23.61 -4.64
CA ARG A 36 -5.33 22.17 -4.45
C ARG A 36 -6.63 21.90 -3.66
N PRO A 37 -7.54 21.05 -4.14
CA PRO A 37 -8.79 20.77 -3.43
C PRO A 37 -8.51 20.07 -2.10
N ASN A 38 -9.20 20.53 -1.05
CA ASN A 38 -9.16 19.93 0.28
C ASN A 38 -9.57 18.45 0.19
N GLY A 39 -8.74 17.57 0.75
CA GLY A 39 -8.98 16.13 0.75
C GLY A 39 -8.40 15.36 -0.45
N SER A 40 -7.67 16.01 -1.36
CA SER A 40 -6.93 15.31 -2.42
C SER A 40 -5.77 14.48 -1.83
N LYS A 41 -6.06 13.25 -1.40
CA LYS A 41 -5.03 12.25 -1.08
C LYS A 41 -4.17 12.07 -2.34
N ASN A 42 -2.84 12.12 -2.20
CA ASN A 42 -1.94 11.67 -3.26
C ASN A 42 -2.45 10.28 -3.68
N LYS A 43 -2.98 10.15 -4.90
CA LYS A 43 -3.33 8.85 -5.47
C LYS A 43 -2.01 8.16 -5.79
N THR A 44 -1.27 7.72 -4.76
CA THR A 44 -0.26 6.68 -4.91
C THR A 44 -1.00 5.56 -5.62
N ARG A 45 -0.70 5.29 -6.89
CA ARG A 45 -1.33 4.20 -7.65
C ARG A 45 -0.53 2.94 -7.30
N PRO A 46 -0.79 2.26 -6.17
CA PRO A 46 0.11 1.22 -5.70
C PRO A 46 0.02 0.03 -6.67
N ARG A 47 -1.18 -0.17 -7.24
CA ARG A 47 -1.51 -1.30 -8.12
C ARG A 47 -0.72 -1.32 -9.43
N ARG A 48 -0.42 -0.17 -10.05
CA ARG A 48 0.38 -0.15 -11.29
C ARG A 48 1.85 -0.46 -11.02
N LEU A 49 2.42 0.15 -9.96
CA LEU A 49 3.81 -0.10 -9.59
C LEU A 49 4.03 -1.54 -9.12
N MET A 50 3.12 -2.08 -8.30
CA MET A 50 3.22 -3.47 -7.84
C MET A 50 3.13 -4.47 -8.99
N ASN A 51 2.31 -4.20 -10.01
CA ASN A 51 2.25 -5.08 -11.19
C ASN A 51 3.54 -5.04 -12.00
N LEU A 52 4.13 -3.85 -12.20
CA LEU A 52 5.43 -3.72 -12.86
C LEU A 52 6.53 -4.45 -12.07
N LEU A 53 6.52 -4.30 -10.75
CA LEU A 53 7.46 -4.99 -9.86
C LEU A 53 7.32 -6.51 -9.99
N LYS A 54 6.10 -7.05 -9.87
CA LYS A 54 5.85 -8.48 -10.03
C LYS A 54 6.35 -8.99 -11.37
N ASN A 55 6.00 -8.31 -12.46
CA ASN A 55 6.43 -8.69 -13.80
C ASN A 55 7.95 -8.71 -13.94
N GLU A 56 8.66 -7.73 -13.36
CA GLU A 56 10.12 -7.71 -13.39
C GLU A 56 10.71 -8.86 -12.58
N PHE A 57 10.18 -9.13 -11.38
CA PHE A 57 10.69 -10.21 -10.53
C PHE A 57 10.52 -11.60 -11.16
N TYR A 58 9.44 -11.82 -11.91
CA TYR A 58 9.18 -13.09 -12.60
C TYR A 58 9.80 -13.20 -13.99
N ARG A 59 10.47 -12.15 -14.49
CA ARG A 59 11.17 -12.20 -15.76
C ARG A 59 12.40 -13.10 -15.67
N GLU A 60 12.59 -13.95 -16.67
CA GLU A 60 13.76 -14.82 -16.79
C GLU A 60 15.00 -14.03 -17.25
N ILE A 61 16.13 -14.34 -16.63
CA ILE A 61 17.45 -13.86 -16.98
C ILE A 61 18.42 -15.03 -17.04
N LYS A 62 19.43 -14.92 -17.91
CA LYS A 62 20.54 -15.86 -17.96
C LYS A 62 21.59 -15.42 -16.95
N VAL A 63 21.85 -16.24 -15.94
CA VAL A 63 22.87 -16.01 -14.92
C VAL A 63 24.04 -16.96 -15.18
N TYR A 64 25.26 -16.41 -15.19
CA TYR A 64 26.48 -17.18 -15.36
C TYR A 64 27.05 -17.57 -14.00
N GLU A 65 27.23 -18.86 -13.77
CA GLU A 65 27.86 -19.43 -12.58
C GLU A 65 29.13 -20.20 -12.97
N GLU A 66 29.91 -20.60 -11.96
CA GLU A 66 31.14 -21.37 -12.16
C GLU A 66 30.89 -22.71 -12.87
N THR A 67 29.71 -23.30 -12.69
CA THR A 67 29.30 -24.58 -13.28
C THR A 67 28.56 -24.44 -14.62
N GLY A 68 28.38 -23.22 -15.14
CA GLY A 68 27.70 -22.94 -16.41
C GLY A 68 26.65 -21.83 -16.31
N SER A 69 25.92 -21.60 -17.42
CA SER A 69 24.81 -20.63 -17.44
C SER A 69 23.49 -21.29 -17.09
N VAL A 70 22.75 -20.71 -16.15
CA VAL A 70 21.41 -21.15 -15.75
C VAL A 70 20.42 -20.02 -16.00
N ASP A 71 19.33 -20.34 -16.69
CA ASP A 71 18.22 -19.41 -16.87
C ASP A 71 17.32 -19.49 -15.63
N MET A 72 17.10 -18.35 -14.98
CA MET A 72 16.29 -18.25 -13.77
C MET A 72 15.60 -16.89 -13.66
N SER A 73 14.53 -16.81 -12.88
CA SER A 73 13.87 -15.52 -12.63
C SER A 73 14.77 -14.58 -11.81
N ILE A 74 14.56 -13.27 -11.93
CA ILE A 74 15.26 -12.28 -11.11
C ILE A 74 15.05 -12.55 -9.62
N ALA A 75 13.83 -12.90 -9.22
CA ALA A 75 13.52 -13.26 -7.84
C ALA A 75 14.42 -14.41 -7.35
N GLN A 76 14.49 -15.49 -8.12
CA GLN A 76 15.30 -16.66 -7.80
C GLN A 76 16.80 -16.33 -7.74
N ALA A 77 17.31 -15.52 -8.67
CA ALA A 77 18.70 -15.07 -8.66
C ALA A 77 19.04 -14.29 -7.38
N ILE A 78 18.15 -13.39 -6.95
CA ILE A 78 18.30 -12.63 -5.71
C ILE A 78 18.35 -13.58 -4.51
N PHE A 79 17.38 -14.48 -4.37
CA PHE A 79 17.35 -15.46 -3.26
C PHE A 79 18.59 -16.34 -3.23
N ARG A 80 19.06 -16.80 -4.39
CA ARG A 80 20.29 -17.60 -4.48
C ARG A 80 21.51 -16.81 -4.01
N SER A 81 21.64 -15.56 -4.44
CA SER A 81 22.75 -14.70 -4.02
C SER A 81 22.75 -14.42 -2.50
N ILE A 82 21.58 -14.17 -1.92
CA ILE A 82 21.41 -13.97 -0.47
C ILE A 82 21.75 -15.27 0.28
N SER A 83 21.30 -16.42 -0.23
CA SER A 83 21.57 -17.72 0.37
C SER A 83 23.06 -18.04 0.39
N VAL A 84 23.77 -17.81 -0.71
CA VAL A 84 25.24 -17.97 -0.77
C VAL A 84 25.94 -17.03 0.21
N LYS A 85 25.48 -15.79 0.32
CA LYS A 85 26.06 -14.81 1.25
C LYS A 85 25.79 -15.17 2.71
N ALA A 86 24.61 -15.68 3.04
CA ALA A 86 24.26 -16.19 4.35
C ALA A 86 25.10 -17.42 4.73
N ALA A 87 25.28 -18.35 3.77
CA ALA A 87 26.12 -19.54 3.95
C ALA A 87 27.60 -19.17 4.20
N LYS A 88 28.08 -18.05 3.63
CA LYS A 88 29.43 -17.51 3.88
C LYS A 88 29.58 -16.79 5.22
N GLY A 89 28.52 -16.66 6.03
CA GLY A 89 28.60 -16.10 7.39
C GLY A 89 28.14 -14.65 7.54
N ASP A 90 27.53 -14.04 6.53
CA ASP A 90 27.00 -12.68 6.66
C ASP A 90 25.75 -12.67 7.56
N TYR A 91 25.90 -12.15 8.78
CA TYR A 91 24.84 -12.13 9.80
C TYR A 91 23.53 -11.48 9.31
N ARG A 92 23.61 -10.40 8.52
CA ARG A 92 22.41 -9.72 8.01
C ARG A 92 21.64 -10.61 7.04
N SER A 93 22.35 -11.30 6.15
CA SER A 93 21.77 -12.24 5.20
C SER A 93 21.19 -13.47 5.91
N GLN A 94 21.88 -13.99 6.94
CA GLN A 94 21.37 -15.07 7.77
C GLN A 94 20.06 -14.68 8.47
N LYS A 95 20.04 -13.52 9.13
CA LYS A 95 18.83 -13.00 9.79
C LYS A 95 17.68 -12.85 8.79
N LEU A 96 17.94 -12.24 7.62
CA LEU A 96 16.94 -12.06 6.58
C LEU A 96 16.35 -13.40 6.12
N MET A 97 17.20 -14.40 5.85
CA MET A 97 16.74 -15.73 5.44
C MET A 97 15.92 -16.43 6.53
N LEU A 98 16.35 -16.36 7.79
CA LEU A 98 15.60 -16.94 8.91
C LEU A 98 14.24 -16.27 9.11
N ASP A 99 14.17 -14.94 8.98
CA ASP A 99 12.92 -14.20 9.04
C ASP A 99 11.98 -14.59 7.88
N LEU A 100 12.51 -14.78 6.67
CA LEU A 100 11.75 -15.21 5.50
C LEU A 100 11.19 -16.64 5.64
N VAL A 101 12.01 -17.58 6.12
CA VAL A 101 11.58 -18.97 6.37
C VAL A 101 10.46 -18.99 7.40
N ARG A 102 10.60 -18.24 8.50
CA ARG A 102 9.55 -18.13 9.52
C ARG A 102 8.22 -17.61 8.95
N THR A 103 8.27 -16.63 8.04
CA THR A 103 7.04 -16.14 7.39
C THR A 103 6.43 -17.16 6.44
N ALA A 104 7.24 -17.91 5.70
CA ALA A 104 6.74 -18.93 4.79
C ALA A 104 6.07 -20.10 5.52
N GLU A 105 6.68 -20.58 6.61
CA GLU A 105 6.12 -21.64 7.46
C GLU A 105 4.82 -21.20 8.14
N ALA A 106 4.71 -19.93 8.54
CA ALA A 106 3.48 -19.38 9.11
C ALA A 106 2.34 -19.32 8.08
N ASP A 107 2.64 -18.87 6.85
CA ASP A 107 1.65 -18.82 5.77
C ASP A 107 1.19 -20.25 5.37
N GLU A 108 2.07 -21.25 5.41
CA GLU A 108 1.71 -22.66 5.15
C GLU A 108 0.81 -23.23 6.26
N ALA A 109 1.11 -22.95 7.53
CA ALA A 109 0.29 -23.39 8.66
C ALA A 109 -1.14 -22.83 8.59
N ASP A 110 -1.30 -21.54 8.22
CA ASP A 110 -2.62 -20.91 8.04
C ASP A 110 -3.44 -21.56 6.90
N LEU A 111 -2.77 -22.14 5.90
CA LEU A 111 -3.41 -22.86 4.79
C LEU A 111 -3.83 -24.27 5.20
N GLU A 112 -3.02 -24.99 5.99
CA GLU A 112 -3.34 -26.34 6.48
C GLU A 112 -4.54 -26.35 7.43
N ASP A 113 -4.64 -25.36 8.33
CA ASP A 113 -5.76 -25.21 9.27
C ASP A 113 -7.11 -24.89 8.58
N GLY A 114 -7.07 -24.42 7.33
CA GLY A 114 -8.25 -24.02 6.54
C GLY A 114 -8.83 -25.09 5.61
N LEU A 115 -8.20 -26.26 5.48
CA LEU A 115 -8.66 -27.29 4.55
C LEU A 115 -9.75 -28.18 5.19
N PRO A 116 -10.97 -28.27 4.62
CA PRO A 116 -11.96 -29.21 5.11
C PRO A 116 -11.45 -30.65 4.89
N ILE A 117 -11.43 -31.45 5.96
CA ILE A 117 -11.11 -32.87 5.88
C ILE A 117 -12.19 -33.58 5.07
N ILE A 118 -11.97 -33.76 3.77
CA ILE A 118 -12.85 -34.57 2.92
C ILE A 118 -12.50 -36.03 3.21
N THR A 119 -13.30 -36.67 4.07
CA THR A 119 -13.16 -38.10 4.33
C THR A 119 -13.72 -38.89 3.14
N VAL A 120 -12.85 -39.30 2.23
CA VAL A 120 -13.23 -40.20 1.12
C VAL A 120 -13.31 -41.62 1.67
N LYS A 121 -14.54 -42.12 1.88
CA LYS A 121 -14.78 -43.53 2.21
C LYS A 121 -14.71 -44.34 0.92
N PHE A 122 -13.63 -45.09 0.73
CA PHE A 122 -13.61 -46.15 -0.27
C PHE A 122 -14.48 -47.32 0.22
N VAL A 123 -15.56 -47.61 -0.51
CA VAL A 123 -16.34 -48.84 -0.35
C VAL A 123 -15.71 -49.86 -1.28
N SER A 124 -15.13 -50.93 -0.72
CA SER A 124 -14.71 -52.08 -1.54
C SER A 124 -15.91 -53.00 -1.77
N SER A 125 -16.06 -53.46 -3.01
CA SER A 125 -16.97 -54.55 -3.39
C SER A 125 -16.32 -55.91 -3.18
#